data_AF-A0AA38F7P8-F1
#
_entry.id   AF-A0AA38F7P8-F1
#
_cell.length_a   1.000
_cell.length_b   1.000
_cell.length_c   1.000
_cell.angle_alpha   90.00
_cell.angle_beta   90.00
_cell.angle_gamma   90.00
#
_symmetry.space_group_name_H-M   'P 1'
#
loop_
_entity.id
_entity.type
_entity.pdbx_description
1 polymer ?
#
loop_
_entity_poly.entity_id
_entity_poly.type
_entity_poly.pdbx_seq_one_letter_code
_entity_poly.pdbx_strand_id
1 'polypeptide(L)'
;MIRGVLYLNNSITSHVIWNDSVSEFPRRVSLNLYGVLQGYVWNAVDASWTVKALDLNYSGGDDNSCLLWGQCGVNSICYLASQTLYDCKCPPGFDFINKQDHFAGCIRNPSLQNCSRTEMQEIRDVNWPENDYARFETNESYCKQACYEDSMCMAVIYGSPFCWKKASPLINGREELISKAFVKICDAVQPPLPGTKGKQSKVLAAVGISLMGGSTILAAISLIIWFHARRQSEPLKIVQDQHRIPGGLNAFSYQEI
;
A
#
# COMPACT_ATOMS: atom_id res chain seq x y z
N MET A 1 -6.88 16.77 -23.01
CA MET A 1 -6.97 17.55 -21.76
C MET A 1 -8.16 17.07 -20.93
N ILE A 2 -7.90 16.44 -19.78
CA ILE A 2 -8.94 16.15 -18.79
C ILE A 2 -8.89 17.27 -17.75
N ARG A 3 -9.97 18.05 -17.70
CA ARG A 3 -10.18 19.07 -16.66
C ARG A 3 -11.04 18.44 -15.57
N GLY A 4 -10.64 18.61 -14.32
CA GLY A 4 -11.44 18.18 -13.18
C GLY A 4 -11.32 19.17 -12.04
N VAL A 5 -12.30 19.18 -11.16
CA VAL A 5 -12.27 20.00 -9.95
C VAL A 5 -11.92 19.06 -8.81
N LEU A 6 -10.77 19.31 -8.18
CA LEU A 6 -10.38 18.58 -6.98
C LEU A 6 -10.88 19.38 -5.78
N TYR A 7 -11.74 18.77 -4.97
CA TYR A 7 -12.23 19.38 -3.74
C TYR A 7 -11.27 18.99 -2.61
N LEU A 8 -10.45 19.93 -2.16
CA LEU A 8 -9.56 19.74 -1.01
C LEU A 8 -9.97 20.73 0.08
N ASN A 9 -10.33 20.22 1.25
CA ASN A 9 -10.40 21.01 2.48
C ASN A 9 -11.27 22.30 2.39
N ASN A 10 -12.49 22.17 1.85
CA ASN A 10 -13.47 23.26 1.65
C ASN A 10 -13.05 24.40 0.71
N SER A 11 -11.91 24.30 0.03
CA SER A 11 -11.58 25.20 -1.09
C SER A 11 -11.90 24.50 -2.42
N ILE A 12 -12.44 25.27 -3.37
CA ILE A 12 -12.68 24.82 -4.74
C ILE A 12 -11.57 25.40 -5.59
N THR A 13 -10.61 24.56 -5.98
CA THR A 13 -9.59 24.95 -6.94
C THR A 13 -9.76 24.11 -8.21
N SER A 14 -9.96 24.80 -9.33
CA SER A 14 -9.98 24.16 -10.65
C SER A 14 -8.54 23.85 -11.06
N HIS A 15 -8.19 22.56 -11.11
CA HIS A 15 -6.87 22.12 -11.56
C HIS A 15 -6.98 21.40 -12.90
N VAL A 16 -5.98 21.59 -13.76
CA VAL A 16 -5.82 20.68 -14.90
C VAL A 16 -5.21 19.39 -14.33
N ILE A 17 -6.03 18.35 -14.22
CA ILE A 17 -5.63 17.08 -13.61
C ILE A 17 -4.72 16.30 -14.57
N TRP A 18 -4.93 16.47 -15.88
CA TRP A 18 -4.05 15.86 -16.88
C TRP A 18 -4.07 16.62 -18.20
N ASN A 19 -2.93 17.21 -18.55
CA ASN A 19 -2.73 17.96 -19.78
C ASN A 19 -1.90 17.20 -20.83
N ASP A 20 -2.42 16.09 -21.32
CA ASP A 20 -1.87 15.49 -22.54
C ASP A 20 -2.62 16.03 -23.77
N SER A 21 -1.93 16.79 -24.61
CA SER A 21 -2.46 17.39 -25.83
C SER A 21 -2.39 16.47 -27.06
N VAL A 22 -1.87 15.24 -26.94
CA VAL A 22 -1.40 14.48 -28.11
C VAL A 22 -2.08 13.11 -28.32
N SER A 23 -2.76 12.53 -27.32
CA SER A 23 -3.32 11.16 -27.48
C SER A 23 -4.72 11.09 -28.13
N GLU A 24 -4.84 10.36 -29.25
CA GLU A 24 -6.12 10.00 -29.92
C GLU A 24 -6.91 8.91 -29.19
N PHE A 25 -6.32 8.26 -28.17
CA PHE A 25 -6.91 7.11 -27.49
C PHE A 25 -7.80 7.52 -26.29
N PRO A 26 -8.81 6.71 -25.93
CA PRO A 26 -9.61 6.91 -24.72
C PRO A 26 -8.75 7.04 -23.46
N ARG A 27 -9.19 7.89 -22.53
CA ARG A 27 -8.44 8.26 -21.33
C ARG A 27 -9.36 8.33 -20.13
N ARG A 28 -8.82 8.04 -18.95
CA ARG A 28 -9.52 8.24 -17.68
C ARG A 28 -8.54 8.57 -16.56
N VAL A 29 -9.04 9.27 -15.56
CA VAL A 29 -8.37 9.40 -14.27
C VAL A 29 -9.27 8.75 -13.23
N SER A 30 -8.72 7.88 -12.39
CA SER A 30 -9.49 7.26 -11.32
C SER A 30 -8.68 7.20 -10.03
N LEU A 31 -9.38 7.35 -8.91
CA LEU A 31 -8.84 7.03 -7.60
C LEU A 31 -8.90 5.52 -7.40
N ASN A 32 -7.78 4.89 -7.06
CA ASN A 32 -7.78 3.47 -6.74
C ASN A 32 -8.22 3.22 -5.27
N LEU A 33 -8.33 1.95 -4.89
CA LEU A 33 -8.77 1.53 -3.55
C LEU A 33 -7.85 2.03 -2.41
N TYR A 34 -6.65 2.50 -2.73
CA TYR A 34 -5.67 3.01 -1.78
C TYR A 34 -5.64 4.55 -1.74
N GLY A 35 -6.60 5.22 -2.39
CA GLY A 35 -6.65 6.68 -2.42
C GLY A 35 -5.58 7.32 -3.31
N VAL A 36 -4.96 6.54 -4.20
CA VAL A 36 -3.96 7.04 -5.16
C VAL A 36 -4.65 7.40 -6.46
N LEU A 37 -4.49 8.65 -6.91
CA LEU A 37 -5.03 9.13 -8.18
C LEU A 37 -4.14 8.65 -9.33
N GLN A 38 -4.72 7.98 -10.32
CA GLN A 38 -3.96 7.42 -11.44
C GLN A 38 -4.59 7.82 -12.78
N GLY A 39 -3.75 8.21 -13.73
CA GLY A 39 -4.14 8.44 -15.12
C GLY A 39 -3.98 7.16 -15.95
N TYR A 40 -4.91 6.91 -16.87
CA TYR A 40 -4.88 5.76 -17.77
C TYR A 40 -5.13 6.17 -19.22
N VAL A 41 -4.36 5.58 -20.13
CA VAL A 41 -4.61 5.63 -21.58
C VAL A 41 -4.94 4.24 -22.07
N TRP A 42 -5.95 4.13 -22.93
CA TRP A 42 -6.29 2.87 -23.58
C TRP A 42 -5.23 2.50 -24.62
N ASN A 43 -4.67 1.30 -24.48
CA ASN A 43 -3.80 0.68 -25.47
C ASN A 43 -4.65 -0.21 -26.38
N ALA A 44 -4.83 0.21 -27.63
CA ALA A 44 -5.62 -0.51 -28.62
C ALA A 44 -4.96 -1.82 -29.10
N VAL A 45 -3.63 -1.95 -29.00
CA VAL A 45 -2.89 -3.14 -29.40
C VAL A 45 -3.16 -4.28 -28.43
N ASP A 46 -3.04 -3.99 -27.13
CA ASP A 46 -3.16 -5.00 -26.07
C ASP A 46 -4.58 -5.07 -25.48
N ALA A 47 -5.52 -4.27 -26.00
CA ALA A 47 -6.87 -4.10 -25.48
C ALA A 47 -6.89 -3.90 -23.94
N SER A 48 -6.02 -3.03 -23.44
CA SER A 48 -5.80 -2.83 -22.00
C SER A 48 -5.60 -1.37 -21.63
N TRP A 49 -5.72 -1.06 -20.34
CA TRP A 49 -5.42 0.26 -19.79
C TRP A 49 -3.97 0.32 -19.31
N THR A 50 -3.18 1.27 -19.81
CA THR A 50 -1.82 1.55 -19.32
C THR A 50 -1.83 2.75 -18.38
N VAL A 51 -1.13 2.67 -17.25
CA VAL A 51 -1.01 3.80 -16.31
C VAL A 51 -0.07 4.85 -16.91
N LYS A 52 -0.33 6.12 -16.63
CA LYS A 52 0.52 7.24 -17.03
C LYS A 52 0.72 8.21 -15.89
N ALA A 53 1.90 8.83 -15.88
CA ALA A 53 2.22 9.99 -15.07
C ALA A 53 1.13 11.05 -15.20
N LEU A 54 0.70 11.60 -14.06
CA LEU A 54 -0.17 12.75 -14.05
C LEU A 54 0.68 14.01 -14.13
N ASP A 55 0.38 14.86 -15.11
CA ASP A 55 0.93 16.21 -15.22
C ASP A 55 0.10 17.16 -14.35
N LEU A 56 0.24 17.00 -13.03
CA LEU A 56 -0.40 17.86 -12.04
C LEU A 56 0.48 19.09 -11.85
N ASN A 57 0.16 20.18 -12.57
CA ASN A 57 0.77 21.47 -12.30
C ASN A 57 0.16 22.08 -11.03
N TYR A 58 0.91 22.08 -9.93
CA TYR A 58 0.58 22.86 -8.75
C TYR A 58 1.03 24.31 -8.97
N SER A 59 0.08 25.22 -9.08
CA SER A 59 0.33 26.65 -9.31
C SER A 59 0.93 27.39 -8.09
N GLY A 60 1.44 26.66 -7.08
CA GLY A 60 1.92 27.21 -5.82
C GLY A 60 3.44 27.26 -5.66
N GLY A 61 4.22 27.03 -6.72
CA GLY A 61 5.64 27.38 -6.77
C GLY A 61 6.64 26.30 -6.31
N ASP A 62 6.19 25.06 -6.13
CA ASP A 62 7.10 23.93 -5.91
C ASP A 62 7.14 23.09 -7.19
N ASP A 63 8.24 23.20 -7.95
CA ASP A 63 8.45 22.47 -9.22
C ASP A 63 8.66 20.96 -8.99
N ASN A 64 8.75 20.54 -7.72
CA ASN A 64 8.89 19.14 -7.36
C ASN A 64 7.55 18.40 -7.46
N SER A 65 7.33 17.79 -8.62
CA SER A 65 6.17 16.93 -8.88
C SER A 65 5.97 15.83 -7.84
N CYS A 66 7.03 15.31 -7.19
CA CYS A 66 6.94 14.24 -6.19
C CYS A 66 6.32 14.67 -4.85
N LEU A 67 6.10 15.98 -4.63
CA LEU A 67 5.37 16.45 -3.45
C LEU A 67 3.85 16.26 -3.60
N LEU A 68 3.38 16.07 -4.83
CA LEU A 68 1.98 15.79 -5.11
C LEU A 68 1.67 14.33 -4.81
N TRP A 69 0.47 14.10 -4.28
CA TRP A 69 0.07 12.78 -3.84
C TRP A 69 -0.27 11.90 -5.03
N GLY A 70 0.17 10.64 -4.95
CA GLY A 70 -0.23 9.61 -5.91
C GLY A 70 0.48 9.64 -7.25
N GLN A 71 1.59 10.37 -7.36
CA GLN A 71 2.40 10.42 -8.58
C GLN A 71 2.98 9.06 -8.96
N CYS A 72 3.28 8.23 -7.97
CA CYS A 72 3.68 6.86 -8.17
C CYS A 72 2.68 5.91 -7.48
N GLY A 73 2.50 4.73 -8.07
CA GLY A 73 1.62 3.70 -7.54
C GLY A 73 2.02 3.19 -6.15
N VAL A 74 1.27 2.24 -5.62
CA VAL A 74 1.57 1.67 -4.30
C VAL A 74 2.96 1.02 -4.25
N ASN A 75 3.56 0.99 -3.07
CA ASN A 75 4.88 0.44 -2.76
C ASN A 75 6.02 1.00 -3.61
N SER A 76 5.87 2.20 -4.17
CA SER A 76 6.91 2.83 -4.99
C SER A 76 7.37 4.16 -4.37
N ILE A 77 8.47 4.67 -4.88
CA ILE A 77 9.13 5.90 -4.45
C ILE A 77 9.25 6.81 -5.67
N CYS A 78 8.68 8.01 -5.57
CA CYS A 78 8.87 9.08 -6.56
C CYS A 78 10.24 9.73 -6.37
N TYR A 79 10.94 9.96 -7.48
CA TYR A 79 12.16 10.75 -7.50
C TYR A 79 12.16 11.71 -8.70
N LEU A 80 12.88 12.82 -8.59
CA LEU A 80 13.06 13.75 -9.69
C LEU A 80 14.14 13.21 -10.64
N ALA A 81 13.74 12.88 -11.87
CA ALA A 81 14.65 12.52 -12.95
C ALA A 81 15.30 13.76 -13.58
N SER A 82 14.62 14.91 -13.52
CA SER A 82 15.13 16.23 -13.87
C SER A 82 14.39 17.31 -13.06
N GLN A 83 14.61 18.60 -13.35
CA GLN A 83 13.94 19.69 -12.64
C GLN A 83 12.40 19.62 -12.71
N THR A 84 11.86 19.08 -13.80
CA THR A 84 10.40 19.03 -14.05
C THR A 84 9.88 17.62 -14.34
N LEU A 85 10.77 16.64 -14.55
CA LEU A 85 10.39 15.25 -14.81
C LEU A 85 10.64 14.42 -13.57
N TYR A 86 9.67 13.59 -13.23
CA TYR A 86 9.78 12.59 -12.19
C TYR A 86 9.62 11.18 -12.77
N ASP A 87 10.12 10.20 -12.05
CA ASP A 87 9.90 8.79 -12.32
C ASP A 87 9.75 8.04 -10.99
N CYS A 88 9.37 6.77 -11.07
CA CYS A 88 9.09 5.93 -9.92
C CYS A 88 10.10 4.79 -9.85
N LYS A 89 10.58 4.48 -8.64
CA LYS A 89 11.45 3.33 -8.35
C LYS A 89 10.86 2.46 -7.26
N CYS A 90 11.21 1.18 -7.27
CA CYS A 90 10.82 0.26 -6.21
C CYS A 90 11.82 0.29 -5.05
N PRO A 91 11.35 0.20 -3.79
CA PRO A 91 12.22 -0.06 -2.65
C PRO A 91 12.84 -1.46 -2.77
N PRO A 92 13.94 -1.74 -2.05
CA PRO A 92 14.54 -3.06 -2.02
C PRO A 92 13.55 -4.16 -1.65
N GLY A 93 13.67 -5.33 -2.28
CA GLY A 93 12.74 -6.46 -2.09
C GLY A 93 11.41 -6.35 -2.85
N PHE A 94 11.21 -5.26 -3.61
CA PHE A 94 10.05 -5.05 -4.47
C PHE A 94 10.47 -4.94 -5.94
N ASP A 95 9.59 -5.39 -6.82
CA ASP A 95 9.71 -5.26 -8.27
C ASP A 95 8.51 -4.49 -8.82
N PHE A 96 8.68 -3.87 -10.00
CA PHE A 96 7.57 -3.23 -10.69
C PHE A 96 6.47 -4.25 -10.99
N ILE A 97 5.22 -3.85 -10.77
CA ILE A 97 4.04 -4.62 -11.20
C ILE A 97 4.09 -4.81 -12.73
N ASN A 98 4.52 -3.76 -13.44
CA ASN A 98 4.75 -3.77 -14.87
C ASN A 98 6.09 -3.09 -15.17
N LYS A 99 7.06 -3.83 -15.72
CA LYS A 99 8.41 -3.29 -16.01
C LYS A 99 8.42 -2.22 -17.11
N GLN A 100 7.37 -2.14 -17.92
CA GLN A 100 7.20 -1.14 -18.96
C GLN A 100 6.45 0.11 -18.44
N ASP A 101 5.98 0.09 -17.19
CA ASP A 101 5.15 1.14 -16.61
C ASP A 101 5.46 1.31 -15.12
N HIS A 102 6.45 2.16 -14.82
CA HIS A 102 6.92 2.41 -13.46
C HIS A 102 5.84 3.04 -12.56
N PHE A 103 4.85 3.74 -13.14
CA PHE A 103 3.77 4.42 -12.41
C PHE A 103 2.69 3.46 -11.89
N ALA A 104 2.65 2.23 -12.42
CA ALA A 104 1.77 1.18 -11.93
C ALA A 104 2.05 0.81 -10.46
N GLY A 105 3.27 1.08 -9.98
CA GLY A 105 3.71 0.77 -8.63
C GLY A 105 4.48 -0.55 -8.55
N CYS A 106 4.72 -1.00 -7.33
CA CYS A 106 5.55 -2.16 -7.04
C CYS A 106 4.81 -3.22 -6.24
N ILE A 107 5.27 -4.46 -6.42
CA ILE A 107 4.84 -5.62 -5.66
C ILE A 107 6.07 -6.25 -5.00
N ARG A 108 5.89 -6.91 -3.85
CA ARG A 108 6.96 -7.72 -3.28
C ARG A 108 7.45 -8.71 -4.34
N ASN A 109 8.77 -8.83 -4.50
CA ASN A 109 9.33 -9.71 -5.51
C ASN A 109 8.78 -11.14 -5.33
N PRO A 110 8.06 -11.68 -6.33
CA PRO A 110 7.42 -13.00 -6.22
C PRO A 110 8.41 -14.13 -5.93
N SER A 111 9.66 -13.97 -6.36
CA SER A 111 10.75 -14.93 -6.10
C SER A 111 11.13 -15.01 -4.62
N LEU A 112 10.71 -14.03 -3.81
CA LEU A 112 10.93 -13.95 -2.36
C LEU A 112 9.72 -14.46 -1.56
N GLN A 113 8.76 -15.18 -2.20
CA GLN A 113 7.57 -15.71 -1.54
C GLN A 113 7.89 -16.63 -0.35
N ASN A 114 8.94 -17.43 -0.44
CA ASN A 114 9.43 -18.26 0.67
C ASN A 114 10.42 -17.44 1.52
N CYS A 115 9.87 -16.60 2.39
CA CYS A 115 10.64 -15.76 3.30
C CYS A 115 11.32 -16.61 4.37
N SER A 116 12.60 -16.97 4.17
CA SER A 116 13.38 -17.69 5.18
C SER A 116 13.93 -16.78 6.26
N ARG A 117 14.14 -15.50 5.92
CA ARG A 117 14.66 -14.48 6.82
C ARG A 117 14.03 -13.15 6.44
N THR A 118 13.47 -12.46 7.42
CA THR A 118 13.02 -11.09 7.28
C THR A 118 14.12 -10.17 7.81
N GLU A 119 14.33 -9.04 7.16
CA GLU A 119 15.23 -7.99 7.67
C GLU A 119 14.66 -6.59 7.43
N MET A 120 15.20 -5.61 8.15
CA MET A 120 14.86 -4.21 8.04
C MET A 120 15.98 -3.51 7.29
N GLN A 121 15.81 -3.29 5.99
CA GLN A 121 16.83 -2.69 5.13
C GLN A 121 16.75 -1.16 5.16
N GLU A 122 17.89 -0.50 5.44
CA GLU A 122 17.99 0.96 5.45
C GLU A 122 17.86 1.53 4.03
N ILE A 123 17.07 2.60 3.91
CA ILE A 123 17.02 3.48 2.75
C ILE A 123 17.15 4.92 3.27
N ARG A 124 18.09 5.66 2.72
CA ARG A 124 18.30 7.07 3.06
C ARG A 124 17.49 7.96 2.15
N ASP A 125 17.14 9.13 2.68
CA ASP A 125 16.51 10.21 1.95
C ASP A 125 15.18 9.79 1.28
N VAL A 126 14.41 8.93 1.94
CA VAL A 126 13.09 8.45 1.49
C VAL A 126 12.10 8.45 2.64
N ASN A 127 10.88 8.90 2.38
CA ASN A 127 9.75 8.80 3.31
C ASN A 127 8.47 8.37 2.56
N TRP A 128 7.48 7.89 3.31
CA TRP A 128 6.08 7.69 2.89
C TRP A 128 5.16 8.55 3.75
N PRO A 129 5.09 9.87 3.51
CA PRO A 129 4.37 10.78 4.40
C PRO A 129 2.86 10.54 4.35
N GLU A 130 2.19 10.77 5.48
CA GLU A 130 0.75 10.51 5.67
C GLU A 130 0.34 9.01 5.57
N ASN A 131 1.31 8.09 5.50
CA ASN A 131 1.09 6.65 5.60
C ASN A 131 1.40 6.09 7.01
N ASP A 132 1.47 6.98 8.00
CA ASP A 132 1.74 6.65 9.40
C ASP A 132 0.48 6.15 10.12
N TYR A 133 0.59 5.05 10.85
CA TYR A 133 -0.49 4.59 11.74
C TYR A 133 -0.09 4.58 13.23
N ALA A 134 1.20 4.78 13.52
CA ALA A 134 1.69 4.91 14.89
C ALA A 134 2.95 5.79 14.93
N ARG A 135 3.08 6.57 16.00
CA ARG A 135 4.28 7.37 16.32
C ARG A 135 4.59 7.23 17.81
N PHE A 136 5.85 7.01 18.15
CA PHE A 136 6.31 6.91 19.54
C PHE A 136 7.80 7.24 19.67
N GLU A 137 8.25 7.56 20.88
CA GLU A 137 9.65 7.81 21.19
C GLU A 137 10.39 6.51 21.52
N THR A 138 11.55 6.30 20.93
CA THR A 138 12.38 5.11 21.10
C THR A 138 13.78 5.33 20.50
N ASN A 139 14.69 4.38 20.67
CA ASN A 139 15.88 4.31 19.84
C ASN A 139 15.62 3.53 18.52
N GLU A 140 16.57 3.66 17.59
CA GLU A 140 16.49 3.05 16.25
C GLU A 140 16.30 1.53 16.29
N SER A 141 17.01 0.84 17.18
CA SER A 141 16.96 -0.62 17.27
C SER A 141 15.56 -1.12 17.63
N TYR A 142 14.94 -0.51 18.64
CA TYR A 142 13.55 -0.83 19.00
C TYR A 142 12.54 -0.35 17.96
N CYS A 143 12.80 0.75 17.26
CA CYS A 143 11.97 1.20 16.14
C CYS A 143 11.89 0.13 15.03
N LYS A 144 13.05 -0.41 14.63
CA LYS A 144 13.15 -1.53 13.67
C LYS A 144 12.41 -2.77 14.19
N GLN A 145 12.63 -3.14 15.45
CA GLN A 145 12.01 -4.32 16.05
C GLN A 145 10.48 -4.21 16.11
N ALA A 146 9.94 -3.06 16.49
CA ALA A 146 8.49 -2.84 16.57
C ALA A 146 7.78 -2.98 15.21
N CYS A 147 8.49 -2.72 14.10
CA CYS A 147 7.99 -2.99 12.75
C CYS A 147 8.19 -4.44 12.34
N TYR A 148 9.33 -5.02 12.71
CA TYR A 148 9.65 -6.40 12.44
C TYR A 148 8.60 -7.37 13.02
N GLU A 149 8.14 -7.11 14.25
CA GLU A 149 7.14 -7.94 14.94
C GLU A 149 5.69 -7.68 14.48
N ASP A 150 5.44 -6.55 13.83
CA ASP A 150 4.10 -6.18 13.37
C ASP A 150 3.87 -6.62 11.92
N SER A 151 2.82 -7.41 11.71
CA SER A 151 2.41 -7.91 10.38
C SER A 151 1.93 -6.81 9.42
N MET A 152 1.35 -5.73 9.94
CA MET A 152 0.85 -4.60 9.15
C MET A 152 1.95 -3.61 8.79
N CYS A 153 3.06 -3.62 9.54
CA CYS A 153 4.17 -2.70 9.31
C CYS A 153 5.00 -3.13 8.10
N MET A 154 5.18 -2.22 7.14
CA MET A 154 6.09 -2.41 6.01
C MET A 154 7.35 -1.58 6.09
N ALA A 155 7.31 -0.42 6.75
CA ALA A 155 8.48 0.40 6.95
C ALA A 155 8.40 1.20 8.24
N VAL A 156 9.54 1.68 8.70
CA VAL A 156 9.61 2.74 9.70
C VAL A 156 10.46 3.89 9.22
N ILE A 157 10.13 5.09 9.68
CA ILE A 157 11.03 6.24 9.62
C ILE A 157 11.56 6.45 11.03
N TYR A 158 12.87 6.61 11.15
CA TYR A 158 13.51 6.94 12.42
C TYR A 158 14.13 8.33 12.34
N GLY A 159 13.72 9.21 13.25
CA GLY A 159 14.26 10.55 13.40
C GLY A 159 14.35 10.84 14.89
N SER A 160 15.54 10.64 15.47
CA SER A 160 15.78 10.62 16.91
C SER A 160 15.06 11.78 17.64
N PRO A 161 14.25 11.51 18.68
CA PRO A 161 13.98 10.20 19.30
C PRO A 161 12.73 9.49 18.74
N PHE A 162 12.13 9.98 17.66
CA PHE A 162 10.84 9.51 17.17
C PHE A 162 10.96 8.36 16.16
N CYS A 163 10.01 7.44 16.26
CA CYS A 163 9.77 6.35 15.32
C CYS A 163 8.35 6.48 14.76
N TRP A 164 8.22 6.36 13.45
CA TRP A 164 6.95 6.35 12.74
C TRP A 164 6.76 5.04 12.00
N LYS A 165 5.67 4.32 12.25
CA LYS A 165 5.34 3.06 11.56
C LYS A 165 4.47 3.32 10.34
N LYS A 166 4.89 2.76 9.21
CA LYS A 166 4.20 2.85 7.91
C LYS A 166 3.43 1.57 7.61
N ALA A 167 2.16 1.71 7.22
CA ALA A 167 1.25 0.60 6.98
C ALA A 167 1.46 -0.05 5.61
N SER A 168 0.96 -1.27 5.44
CA SER A 168 0.78 -1.89 4.12
C SER A 168 -0.53 -1.44 3.45
N PRO A 169 -0.55 -1.14 2.13
CA PRO A 169 0.62 -0.90 1.29
C PRO A 169 1.27 0.45 1.59
N LEU A 170 2.53 0.60 1.21
CA LEU A 170 3.20 1.88 1.29
C LEU A 170 2.62 2.81 0.22
N ILE A 171 2.19 4.00 0.58
CA ILE A 171 1.64 5.01 -0.35
C ILE A 171 2.39 6.33 -0.20
N ASN A 172 2.35 7.14 -1.27
CA ASN A 172 2.96 8.47 -1.26
C ASN A 172 4.48 8.46 -0.97
N GLY A 173 5.18 7.43 -1.47
CA GLY A 173 6.63 7.33 -1.32
C GLY A 173 7.34 8.36 -2.16
N ARG A 174 8.30 9.07 -1.57
CA ARG A 174 9.10 10.07 -2.26
C ARG A 174 10.46 10.24 -1.62
N GLU A 175 11.38 10.81 -2.39
CA GLU A 175 12.63 11.31 -1.83
C GLU A 175 12.36 12.46 -0.86
N GLU A 176 12.95 12.37 0.33
CA GLU A 176 12.83 13.37 1.39
C GLU A 176 14.16 13.43 2.14
N LEU A 177 14.93 14.51 1.92
CA LEU A 177 16.28 14.64 2.44
C LEU A 177 16.33 14.46 3.97
N ILE A 178 17.42 13.85 4.45
CA ILE A 178 17.73 13.65 5.88
C ILE A 178 16.83 12.60 6.56
N SER A 179 15.80 12.09 5.86
CA SER A 179 15.00 10.99 6.38
C SER A 179 15.78 9.67 6.39
N LYS A 180 15.52 8.86 7.42
CA LYS A 180 16.11 7.53 7.58
C LYS A 180 15.00 6.49 7.65
N ALA A 181 14.75 5.84 6.52
CA ALA A 181 13.75 4.79 6.42
C ALA A 181 14.37 3.41 6.61
N PHE A 182 13.58 2.48 7.15
CA PHE A 182 13.88 1.05 7.14
C PHE A 182 12.68 0.29 6.61
N VAL A 183 12.86 -0.42 5.50
CA VAL A 183 11.82 -1.21 4.84
C VAL A 183 11.97 -2.68 5.21
N LYS A 184 10.86 -3.33 5.52
CA LYS A 184 10.78 -4.75 5.83
C LYS A 184 10.87 -5.55 4.54
N ILE A 185 11.96 -6.30 4.38
CA ILE A 185 12.22 -7.14 3.20
C ILE A 185 12.33 -8.61 3.59
N CYS A 186 12.19 -9.48 2.59
CA CYS A 186 12.35 -10.92 2.72
C CYS A 186 13.54 -11.37 1.87
N ASP A 187 14.46 -12.12 2.46
CA ASP A 187 15.56 -12.75 1.71
C ASP A 187 15.14 -14.12 1.17
N ALA A 188 15.55 -14.40 -0.07
CA ALA A 188 15.44 -15.73 -0.67
C ALA A 188 16.42 -16.71 -0.01
N VAL A 189 16.03 -17.98 0.03
CA VAL A 189 16.88 -19.10 0.43
C VAL A 189 18.11 -19.16 -0.48
N GLN A 190 19.31 -19.00 0.07
CA GLN A 190 20.52 -19.52 -0.57
C GLN A 190 20.44 -21.05 -0.53
N PRO A 191 20.70 -21.78 -1.63
CA PRO A 191 20.75 -23.23 -1.60
C PRO A 191 21.70 -23.67 -0.48
N PRO A 192 21.33 -24.67 0.33
CA PRO A 192 22.16 -25.06 1.46
C PRO A 192 23.56 -25.44 0.96
N LEU A 193 24.58 -24.76 1.48
CA LEU A 193 25.95 -25.24 1.43
C LEU A 193 25.96 -26.69 1.98
N PRO A 194 26.67 -27.64 1.33
CA PRO A 194 26.67 -29.03 1.75
C PRO A 194 27.06 -29.15 3.22
N GLY A 195 26.08 -29.52 4.05
CA GLY A 195 26.16 -29.42 5.50
C GLY A 195 27.00 -30.53 6.15
N THR A 196 27.66 -30.16 7.25
CA THR A 196 28.01 -31.10 8.32
C THR A 196 26.76 -31.40 9.15
N LYS A 197 26.47 -32.70 9.32
CA LYS A 197 25.26 -33.22 9.97
C LYS A 197 25.18 -32.82 11.45
N GLY A 198 24.20 -31.98 11.80
CA GLY A 198 23.83 -31.65 13.17
C GLY A 198 22.72 -32.56 13.71
N LYS A 199 22.95 -33.10 14.91
CA LYS A 199 22.19 -34.14 15.62
C LYS A 199 20.75 -33.71 15.96
N GLN A 200 19.75 -34.51 15.57
CA GLN A 200 18.36 -34.26 15.92
C GLN A 200 18.10 -34.40 17.43
N SER A 201 17.53 -33.36 18.04
CA SER A 201 17.05 -33.38 19.43
C SER A 201 15.59 -33.88 19.47
N LYS A 202 15.38 -34.97 20.21
CA LYS A 202 14.10 -35.69 20.38
C LYS A 202 13.12 -34.95 21.33
N VAL A 203 12.76 -33.69 21.04
CA VAL A 203 11.86 -32.90 21.91
C VAL A 203 10.52 -32.54 21.25
N LEU A 204 10.35 -32.77 19.94
CA LEU A 204 9.12 -32.39 19.21
C LEU A 204 7.96 -33.40 19.26
N ALA A 205 8.08 -34.52 19.96
CA ALA A 205 7.02 -35.54 20.01
C ALA A 205 6.03 -35.41 21.20
N ALA A 206 6.21 -34.44 22.11
CA ALA A 206 5.43 -34.36 23.34
C ALA A 206 4.33 -33.27 23.39
N VAL A 207 4.15 -32.47 22.32
CA VAL A 207 3.13 -31.38 22.29
C VAL A 207 1.88 -31.77 21.47
N GLY A 208 1.85 -32.96 20.87
CA GLY A 208 0.83 -33.37 19.90
C GLY A 208 -0.53 -33.86 20.42
N ILE A 209 -0.83 -33.84 21.73
CA ILE A 209 -2.08 -34.47 22.24
C ILE A 209 -3.08 -33.45 22.84
N SER A 210 -2.70 -32.20 23.10
CA SER A 210 -3.63 -31.24 23.75
C SER A 210 -4.52 -30.44 22.77
N LEU A 211 -4.31 -30.53 21.46
CA LEU A 211 -4.98 -29.68 20.46
C LEU A 211 -6.27 -30.25 19.86
N MET A 212 -6.61 -31.51 20.09
CA MET A 212 -7.86 -32.09 19.55
C MET A 212 -9.10 -31.88 20.44
N GLY A 213 -8.92 -31.57 21.73
CA GLY A 213 -10.03 -31.37 22.68
C GLY A 213 -10.63 -29.96 22.71
N GLY A 214 -9.84 -28.92 22.41
CA GLY A 214 -10.30 -27.52 22.47
C GLY A 214 -11.13 -27.07 21.27
N SER A 215 -10.89 -27.66 20.10
CA SER A 215 -11.54 -27.29 18.84
C SER A 215 -13.05 -27.62 18.81
N THR A 216 -13.44 -28.74 19.42
CA THR A 216 -14.84 -29.19 19.42
C THR A 216 -15.72 -28.32 20.35
N ILE A 217 -15.17 -27.83 21.46
CA ILE A 217 -15.90 -27.01 22.43
C ILE A 217 -16.19 -25.62 21.85
N LEU A 218 -15.20 -24.99 21.20
CA LEU A 218 -15.38 -23.67 20.58
C LEU A 218 -16.39 -23.70 19.43
N ALA A 219 -16.38 -24.77 18.62
CA ALA A 219 -17.37 -24.97 17.55
C ALA A 219 -18.80 -25.11 18.10
N ALA A 220 -18.97 -25.87 19.19
CA ALA A 220 -20.28 -26.03 19.84
C ALA A 220 -20.80 -24.71 20.41
N ILE A 221 -19.95 -23.91 21.09
CA ILE A 221 -20.32 -22.60 21.62
C ILE A 221 -20.74 -21.64 20.49
N SER A 222 -20.00 -21.64 19.38
CA SER A 222 -20.28 -20.80 18.22
C SER A 222 -21.64 -21.14 17.58
N LEU A 223 -21.96 -22.43 17.48
CA LEU A 223 -23.27 -22.89 16.97
C LEU A 223 -24.43 -22.52 17.88
N ILE A 224 -24.25 -22.60 19.21
CA ILE A 224 -25.26 -22.21 20.19
C ILE A 224 -25.53 -20.70 20.09
N ILE A 225 -24.47 -19.87 20.06
CA ILE A 225 -24.61 -18.41 19.89
C ILE A 225 -25.34 -18.08 18.59
N TRP A 226 -24.99 -18.73 17.48
CA TRP A 226 -25.64 -18.52 16.20
C TRP A 226 -27.12 -18.92 16.22
N PHE A 227 -27.47 -20.04 16.87
CA PHE A 227 -28.86 -20.49 17.02
C PHE A 227 -29.68 -19.52 17.88
N HIS A 228 -29.10 -19.00 18.96
CA HIS A 228 -29.75 -17.99 19.80
C HIS A 228 -29.92 -16.66 19.06
N ALA A 229 -28.91 -16.21 18.32
CA ALA A 229 -28.97 -15.00 17.51
C ALA A 229 -30.03 -15.10 16.40
N ARG A 230 -30.12 -16.24 15.70
CA ARG A 230 -31.18 -16.50 14.71
C ARG A 230 -32.57 -16.54 15.31
N ARG A 231 -32.70 -17.03 16.55
CA ARG A 231 -33.99 -17.12 17.23
C ARG A 231 -34.47 -15.76 17.77
N GLN A 232 -33.54 -14.83 18.02
CA GLN A 232 -33.84 -13.47 18.48
C GLN A 232 -33.88 -12.43 17.37
N SER A 233 -33.42 -12.74 16.16
CA SER A 233 -33.49 -11.81 15.03
C SER A 233 -34.91 -11.75 14.48
N GLU A 234 -35.70 -10.79 14.98
CA GLU A 234 -36.76 -10.17 14.18
C GLU A 234 -36.11 -9.56 12.92
N PRO A 235 -36.73 -9.64 11.73
CA PRO A 235 -36.15 -9.08 10.51
C PRO A 235 -35.93 -7.58 10.71
N LEU A 236 -34.65 -7.17 10.70
CA LEU A 236 -34.24 -5.78 10.73
C LEU A 236 -34.87 -5.10 9.50
N LYS A 237 -35.90 -4.28 9.71
CA LYS A 237 -36.39 -3.37 8.68
C LYS A 237 -35.22 -2.43 8.36
N ILE A 238 -34.57 -2.66 7.22
CA ILE A 238 -33.61 -1.72 6.67
C ILE A 238 -34.40 -0.46 6.38
N VAL A 239 -34.32 0.53 7.27
CA VAL A 239 -34.67 1.90 6.94
C VAL A 239 -33.61 2.32 5.93
N GLN A 240 -34.01 2.37 4.67
CA GLN A 240 -33.20 2.88 3.58
C GLN A 240 -33.13 4.39 3.76
N ASP A 241 -32.28 4.82 4.67
CA ASP A 241 -32.08 6.22 4.98
C ASP A 241 -31.22 6.83 3.88
N GLN A 242 -31.88 7.29 2.83
CA GLN A 242 -31.28 7.98 1.71
C GLN A 242 -30.90 9.39 2.15
N HIS A 243 -29.87 9.51 2.99
CA HIS A 243 -29.21 10.78 3.27
C HIS A 243 -28.43 11.21 2.03
N ARG A 244 -29.16 11.83 1.11
CA ARG A 244 -28.63 12.51 -0.07
C ARG A 244 -27.91 13.77 0.41
N ILE A 245 -26.60 13.70 0.61
CA ILE A 245 -25.77 14.89 0.83
C ILE A 245 -25.74 15.67 -0.50
N PRO A 246 -26.25 16.91 -0.56
CA PRO A 246 -26.15 17.71 -1.78
C PRO A 246 -24.67 18.03 -2.05
N GLY A 247 -24.13 17.55 -3.17
CA GLY A 247 -22.76 17.86 -3.61
C GLY A 247 -21.67 16.83 -3.30
N GLY A 248 -22.00 15.64 -2.79
CA GLY A 248 -21.05 14.54 -2.59
C GLY A 248 -20.79 13.70 -3.86
N LEU A 249 -19.63 13.02 -3.90
CA LEU A 249 -19.28 12.05 -4.96
C LEU A 249 -20.20 10.83 -4.90
N ASN A 250 -20.83 10.50 -6.04
CA ASN A 250 -21.63 9.28 -6.19
C ASN A 250 -20.70 8.09 -6.48
N ALA A 251 -20.76 7.05 -5.65
CA ALA A 251 -20.15 5.76 -5.95
C ALA A 251 -21.09 4.98 -6.89
N PHE A 252 -20.61 4.67 -8.10
CA PHE A 252 -21.34 3.82 -9.03
C PHE A 252 -20.82 2.38 -8.95
N SER A 253 -21.74 1.43 -8.80
CA SER A 253 -21.50 -0.01 -8.95
C SER A 253 -21.65 -0.38 -10.43
N TYR A 254 -20.68 -1.12 -10.98
CA TYR A 254 -20.61 -1.53 -12.38
C TYR A 254 -21.59 -2.69 -12.69
N GLN A 255 -22.90 -2.44 -12.57
CA GLN A 255 -23.94 -3.39 -12.98
C GLN A 255 -25.10 -2.74 -13.74
N GLU A 256 -24.86 -1.63 -14.45
CA GLU A 256 -25.82 -1.09 -15.42
C GLU A 256 -25.08 -0.60 -16.68
N ILE A 257 -24.79 -1.54 -17.57
CA ILE A 257 -24.70 -1.33 -19.04
C ILE A 257 -25.45 -2.50 -19.68
#